data_AF-A0A7R9URR4-F1
#
_entry.id   AF-A0A7R9URR4-F1
#
_cell.length_a   1.000
_cell.length_b   1.000
_cell.length_c   1.000
_cell.angle_alpha   90.00
_cell.angle_beta   90.00
_cell.angle_gamma   90.00
#
_symmetry.space_group_name_H-M   'P 1'
#
loop_
_entity.id
_entity.type
_entity.pdbx_description
1 polymer ?
#
loop_
_entity_poly.entity_id
_entity_poly.type
_entity_poly.pdbx_seq_one_letter_code
_entity_poly.pdbx_strand_id
1 'polypeptide(L)'
;MALGGDDDGRALGAGARRSEAWRMEGVKLATVVAELQAALGWAALADATGVRCFEPVARPTVKSALKFLRASEHRWARERVEALWLQRKLAAEAARGQAE
;
A
#
# COMPACT_ATOMS: atom_id res chain seq x y z
N MET A 1 -36.57 43.01 -27.55
CA MET A 1 -37.49 41.90 -27.25
C MET A 1 -36.75 40.60 -27.49
N ALA A 2 -36.88 39.65 -26.53
CA ALA A 2 -36.38 38.27 -26.51
C ALA A 2 -34.85 38.10 -26.59
N LEU A 3 -34.12 37.89 -25.48
CA LEU A 3 -34.04 36.67 -24.66
C LEU A 3 -33.55 35.45 -25.44
N GLY A 4 -32.25 35.15 -25.31
CA GLY A 4 -31.65 33.82 -25.49
C GLY A 4 -30.52 33.71 -24.46
N GLY A 5 -30.74 32.92 -23.41
CA GLY A 5 -29.85 32.82 -22.25
C GLY A 5 -28.56 32.08 -22.56
N ASP A 6 -27.44 32.72 -22.22
CA ASP A 6 -26.18 32.05 -21.90
C ASP A 6 -26.34 31.38 -20.52
N ASP A 7 -26.87 30.16 -20.52
CA ASP A 7 -26.85 29.25 -19.38
C ASP A 7 -26.45 27.86 -19.85
N ASP A 8 -25.14 27.60 -19.82
CA ASP A 8 -24.57 26.33 -19.36
C ASP A 8 -23.17 26.70 -18.84
N GLY A 9 -22.97 26.90 -17.54
CA GLY A 9 -23.25 25.87 -16.56
C GLY A 9 -22.04 24.96 -16.40
N ARG A 10 -20.91 25.49 -15.90
CA ARG A 10 -19.99 24.74 -15.04
C ARG A 10 -19.51 23.38 -15.60
N ALA A 11 -18.42 23.40 -16.37
CA ALA A 11 -17.54 22.23 -16.47
C ALA A 11 -16.31 22.44 -15.57
N LEU A 12 -16.38 21.77 -14.43
CA LEU A 12 -15.34 21.66 -13.40
C LEU A 12 -13.97 21.28 -13.98
N GLY A 13 -12.92 21.80 -13.34
CA GLY A 13 -11.53 21.57 -13.71
C GLY A 13 -11.19 20.10 -13.93
N ALA A 14 -10.55 19.82 -15.06
CA ALA A 14 -9.98 18.52 -15.41
C ALA A 14 -8.71 18.24 -14.59
N GLY A 15 -8.86 18.15 -13.27
CA GLY A 15 -7.90 17.53 -12.34
C GLY A 15 -8.19 16.04 -12.14
N ALA A 16 -8.69 15.36 -13.18
CA ALA A 16 -9.07 13.96 -13.15
C ALA A 16 -7.88 13.03 -13.43
N ARG A 17 -6.81 13.12 -12.63
CA ARG A 17 -5.74 12.09 -12.60
C ARG A 17 -5.44 11.59 -11.19
N ARG A 18 -6.38 11.70 -10.26
CA ARG A 18 -6.27 11.02 -8.98
C ARG A 18 -7.27 9.88 -8.94
N SER A 19 -6.74 8.68 -8.68
CA SER A 19 -7.40 7.61 -7.91
C SER A 19 -8.38 6.63 -8.58
N GLU A 20 -8.18 6.20 -9.84
CA GLU A 20 -8.93 5.05 -10.40
C GLU A 20 -8.12 3.76 -10.62
N ALA A 21 -6.78 3.79 -10.49
CA ALA A 21 -5.95 2.61 -10.81
C ALA A 21 -5.77 1.60 -9.65
N TRP A 22 -6.25 1.86 -8.44
CA TRP A 22 -6.15 0.88 -7.35
C TRP A 22 -7.42 0.01 -7.26
N ARG A 23 -7.79 -0.58 -8.40
CA ARG A 23 -8.82 -1.62 -8.44
C ARG A 23 -8.23 -2.90 -7.82
N MET A 24 -8.20 -2.97 -6.48
CA MET A 24 -8.26 -4.21 -5.71
C MET A 24 -7.38 -5.35 -6.25
N GLU A 25 -6.09 -5.14 -6.46
CA GLU A 25 -5.30 -6.20 -7.08
C GLU A 25 -4.99 -7.29 -6.05
N GLY A 26 -5.29 -8.54 -6.40
CA GLY A 26 -4.99 -9.77 -5.66
C GLY A 26 -3.48 -9.99 -5.46
N VAL A 27 -2.83 -9.05 -4.80
CA VAL A 27 -1.43 -9.09 -4.43
C VAL A 27 -1.29 -10.20 -3.40
N LYS A 28 -0.51 -11.21 -3.77
CA LYS A 28 -0.24 -12.33 -2.88
C LYS A 28 0.52 -11.79 -1.67
N LEU A 29 0.14 -12.22 -0.47
CA LEU A 29 0.86 -11.90 0.77
C LEU A 29 2.37 -12.22 0.67
N ALA A 30 2.73 -13.22 -0.15
CA ALA A 30 4.12 -13.54 -0.48
C ALA A 30 4.86 -12.38 -1.16
N THR A 31 4.21 -11.72 -2.13
CA THR A 31 4.74 -10.56 -2.83
C THR A 31 4.93 -9.39 -1.87
N VAL A 32 3.93 -9.11 -1.01
CA VAL A 32 4.00 -8.05 -0.01
C VAL A 32 5.24 -8.22 0.88
N VAL A 33 5.43 -9.42 1.44
CA VAL A 33 6.57 -9.70 2.32
C VAL A 33 7.90 -9.63 1.57
N ALA A 34 7.99 -10.17 0.35
CA ALA A 34 9.22 -10.14 -0.45
C ALA A 34 9.63 -8.71 -0.82
N GLU A 35 8.67 -7.88 -1.24
CA GLU A 35 8.90 -6.46 -1.59
C GLU A 35 9.35 -5.66 -0.37
N LEU A 36 8.67 -5.82 0.77
CA LEU A 36 9.04 -5.15 2.02
C LEU A 36 10.44 -5.57 2.48
N GLN A 37 10.74 -6.86 2.45
CA GLN A 37 12.08 -7.37 2.77
C GLN A 37 13.13 -6.77 1.81
N ALA A 38 12.88 -6.74 0.51
CA ALA A 38 13.83 -6.23 -0.47
C ALA A 38 14.08 -4.72 -0.29
N ALA A 39 13.05 -3.95 0.07
CA ALA A 39 13.15 -2.50 0.24
C ALA A 39 13.72 -2.07 1.61
N LEU A 40 13.49 -2.83 2.68
CA LEU A 40 13.84 -2.45 4.06
C LEU A 40 14.81 -3.39 4.77
N GLY A 41 14.79 -4.67 4.40
CA GLY A 41 15.34 -5.74 5.22
C GLY A 41 14.46 -6.11 6.42
N TRP A 42 14.78 -7.24 7.04
CA TRP A 42 13.99 -7.83 8.12
C TRP A 42 13.98 -7.00 9.42
N ALA A 43 15.12 -6.41 9.79
CA ALA A 43 15.23 -5.64 11.03
C ALA A 43 14.31 -4.41 11.03
N ALA A 44 14.32 -3.61 9.95
CA ALA A 44 13.44 -2.46 9.81
C ALA A 44 11.96 -2.88 9.64
N LEU A 45 11.70 -4.04 9.03
CA LEU A 45 10.35 -4.59 8.95
C LEU A 45 9.80 -4.98 10.33
N ALA A 46 10.63 -5.57 11.20
CA ALA A 46 10.27 -5.92 12.56
C ALA A 46 9.95 -4.68 13.41
N ASP A 47 10.77 -3.63 13.29
CA ASP A 47 10.56 -2.35 13.97
C ASP A 47 9.26 -1.68 13.51
N ALA A 48 9.05 -1.54 12.20
CA ALA A 48 7.86 -0.89 11.65
C ALA A 48 6.56 -1.66 11.94
N THR A 49 6.60 -2.99 11.87
CA THR A 49 5.41 -3.82 12.08
C THR A 49 5.22 -4.25 13.53
N GLY A 50 6.24 -4.19 14.39
CA GLY A 50 6.21 -4.74 15.75
C GLY A 50 6.03 -6.26 15.80
N VAL A 51 6.26 -6.97 14.68
CA VAL A 51 6.04 -8.42 14.58
C VAL A 51 7.35 -9.15 14.86
N ARG A 52 7.39 -9.87 15.98
CA ARG A 52 8.56 -10.65 16.43
C ARG A 52 9.09 -11.66 15.41
N CYS A 53 8.21 -12.17 14.54
CA CYS A 53 8.61 -13.10 13.49
C CYS A 53 9.67 -12.51 12.53
N PHE A 54 9.75 -11.19 12.39
CA PHE A 54 10.73 -10.52 11.52
C PHE A 54 12.02 -10.11 12.23
N GLU A 55 12.15 -10.35 13.54
CA GLU A 55 13.35 -10.00 14.28
C GLU A 55 14.56 -10.79 13.75
N PRO A 56 15.75 -10.17 13.64
CA PRO A 56 16.94 -10.85 13.11
C PRO A 56 17.33 -12.10 13.93
N VAL A 57 17.02 -12.09 15.23
CA VAL A 57 17.25 -13.22 16.16
C VAL A 57 16.48 -14.47 15.72
N ALA A 58 15.31 -14.31 15.09
CA ALA A 58 14.48 -15.40 14.62
C ALA A 58 14.93 -15.98 13.26
N ARG A 59 15.92 -15.37 12.59
CA ARG A 59 16.36 -15.71 11.22
C ARG A 59 15.18 -15.86 10.25
N PRO A 60 14.38 -14.80 10.05
CA PRO A 60 13.17 -14.83 9.22
C PRO A 60 13.47 -15.22 7.78
N THR A 61 12.55 -15.99 7.20
CA THR A 61 12.50 -16.30 5.77
C THR A 61 11.10 -16.03 5.26
N VAL A 62 10.95 -15.71 3.97
CA VAL A 62 9.64 -15.48 3.35
C VAL A 62 8.68 -16.64 3.59
N LYS A 63 9.16 -17.89 3.52
CA LYS A 63 8.35 -19.09 3.76
C LYS A 63 7.86 -19.19 5.22
N SER A 64 8.73 -18.92 6.19
CA SER A 64 8.38 -18.96 7.61
C SER A 64 7.41 -17.83 7.97
N ALA A 65 7.69 -16.61 7.48
CA ALA A 65 6.81 -15.46 7.61
C ALA A 65 5.41 -15.74 7.06
N LEU A 66 5.30 -16.33 5.86
CA LEU A 66 4.00 -16.66 5.28
C LEU A 66 3.25 -17.72 6.08
N LYS A 67 3.95 -18.72 6.63
CA LYS A 67 3.31 -19.71 7.51
C LYS A 67 2.73 -19.02 8.75
N PHE A 68 3.48 -18.11 9.35
CA PHE A 68 3.05 -17.32 10.50
C PHE A 68 1.86 -16.40 10.18
N LEU A 69 1.94 -15.62 9.10
CA LEU A 69 0.88 -14.68 8.70
C LEU A 69 -0.40 -15.38 8.17
N ARG A 70 -0.32 -16.66 7.81
CA ARG A 70 -1.47 -17.50 7.47
C ARG A 70 -2.19 -18.06 8.69
N ALA A 71 -1.54 -18.13 9.85
CA ALA A 71 -2.17 -18.56 11.08
C ALA A 71 -3.23 -17.54 11.53
N SER A 72 -4.42 -18.03 11.87
CA SER A 72 -5.56 -17.18 12.28
C SER A 72 -5.31 -16.42 13.58
N GLU A 73 -4.45 -16.96 14.46
CA GLU A 73 -4.06 -16.37 15.75
C GLU A 73 -3.27 -15.06 15.62
N HIS A 74 -2.71 -14.79 14.44
CA HIS A 74 -1.88 -13.62 14.18
C HIS A 74 -2.43 -12.78 13.03
N ARG A 75 -3.76 -12.71 12.89
CA ARG A 75 -4.43 -11.90 11.86
C ARG A 75 -3.98 -10.43 11.88
N TRP A 76 -3.83 -9.87 13.08
CA TRP A 76 -3.33 -8.50 13.27
C TRP A 76 -1.95 -8.27 12.65
N ALA A 77 -1.08 -9.28 12.61
CA ALA A 77 0.25 -9.17 12.03
C ALA A 77 0.17 -9.03 10.50
N ARG A 78 -0.78 -9.75 9.86
CA ARG A 78 -1.03 -9.62 8.43
C ARG A 78 -1.49 -8.22 8.07
N GLU A 79 -2.50 -7.71 8.80
CA GLU A 79 -3.05 -6.38 8.56
C GLU A 79 -1.99 -5.29 8.71
N ARG A 80 -1.08 -5.41 9.69
CA ARG A 80 0.04 -4.47 9.86
C ARG A 80 1.05 -4.51 8.71
N VAL A 81 1.38 -5.71 8.21
CA VAL A 81 2.27 -5.89 7.06
C VAL A 81 1.66 -5.30 5.79
N GLU A 82 0.36 -5.58 5.55
CA GLU A 82 -0.38 -5.03 4.42
C GLU A 82 -0.51 -3.50 4.50
N ALA A 83 -0.84 -2.97 5.68
CA ALA A 83 -0.94 -1.53 5.91
C ALA A 83 0.41 -0.83 5.65
N LEU A 84 1.52 -1.38 6.15
CA LEU A 84 2.85 -0.82 5.90
C LEU A 84 3.17 -0.79 4.39
N TRP A 85 2.84 -1.86 3.66
CA TRP A 85 3.07 -1.93 2.22
C TRP A 85 2.22 -0.92 1.45
N LEU A 86 0.95 -0.75 1.82
CA LEU A 86 0.08 0.25 1.21
C LEU A 86 0.58 1.68 1.48
N GLN A 87 0.97 1.98 2.71
CA GLN A 87 1.57 3.28 3.07
C GLN A 87 2.80 3.58 2.22
N ARG A 88 3.64 2.57 1.97
CA ARG A 88 4.81 2.68 1.10
C ARG A 88 4.44 2.95 -0.35
N LYS A 89 3.45 2.24 -0.89
CA LYS A 89 2.97 2.46 -2.26
C LYS A 89 2.37 3.85 -2.41
N LEU A 90 1.53 4.28 -1.47
CA LEU A 90 0.96 5.63 -1.47
C LEU A 90 2.03 6.72 -1.40
N ALA A 91 3.04 6.56 -0.55
CA ALA A 91 4.16 7.50 -0.48
C ALA A 91 4.98 7.53 -1.78
N ALA A 92 5.21 6.36 -2.41
CA ALA A 92 5.91 6.27 -3.68
C ALA A 92 5.12 6.95 -4.82
N GLU A 93 3.81 6.75 -4.88
CA GLU A 93 2.94 7.41 -5.87
C GLU A 93 2.83 8.92 -5.61
N ALA A 94 2.75 9.33 -4.34
CA ALA A 94 2.76 10.74 -3.97
C ALA A 94 4.06 11.44 -4.40
N ALA A 95 5.21 10.76 -4.29
CA ALA A 95 6.49 11.26 -4.78
C ALA A 95 6.56 11.32 -6.30
N ARG A 96 5.90 10.40 -7.02
CA ARG A 96 5.83 10.40 -8.49
C ARG A 96 4.95 11.51 -9.05
N GLY A 97 3.85 11.86 -8.36
CA GLY A 97 2.93 12.91 -8.78
C GLY A 97 3.40 14.34 -8.49
N GLN A 98 4.55 14.53 -7.84
CA GLN A 98 5.11 15.84 -7.49
C GLN A 98 6.27 16.28 -8.41
N ALA A 99 6.58 15.49 -9.44
CA ALA A 99 7.67 15.75 -10.38
C ALA A 99 7.19 16.26 -11.75
N GLU A 100 5.93 16.70 -11.87
CA GLU A 100 5.32 17.22 -13.11
C GLU A 100 4.96 18.70 -12.98
#